data_AF-A0A2W5EZ67-F1
#
_entry.id   AF-A0A2W5EZ67-F1
#
_cell.length_a   1.000
_cell.length_b   1.000
_cell.length_c   1.000
_cell.angle_alpha   90.00
_cell.angle_beta   90.00
_cell.angle_gamma   90.00
#
_symmetry.space_group_name_H-M   'P 1'
#
loop_
_entity.id
_entity.type
_entity.pdbx_description
1 polymer ?
#
loop_
_entity_poly.entity_id
_entity_poly.type
_entity_poly.pdbx_seq_one_letter_code
_entity_poly.pdbx_strand_id
1 'polypeptide(L)'
;MIEYSFSKHPSERLQSNWIETIRKDVFLAETERRLSDTQVQLCHQEKWFLALAPKKYGGLEWSLPQIVAFEEAIGWVDGSTGWVFTLCSGAGWFGGFLNENFAQKIF
;
A
#
# COMPACT_ATOMS: atom_id res chain seq x y z
N MET A 1 8.42 2.39 -15.66
CA MET A 1 7.08 3.00 -15.58
C MET A 1 6.07 1.88 -15.71
N ILE A 2 5.19 1.68 -14.73
CA ILE A 2 4.13 0.66 -14.82
C ILE A 2 3.02 1.24 -15.70
N GLU A 3 2.70 0.60 -16.82
CA GLU A 3 1.48 0.90 -17.58
C GLU A 3 0.28 0.37 -16.81
N TYR A 4 -0.53 1.29 -16.27
CA TYR A 4 -1.75 0.96 -15.53
C TYR A 4 -2.89 0.65 -16.53
N SER A 5 -2.84 -0.52 -17.14
CA SER A 5 -3.98 -1.06 -17.88
C SER A 5 -4.81 -1.94 -16.96
N PHE A 6 -6.07 -1.54 -16.72
CA PHE A 6 -7.05 -2.35 -16.01
C PHE A 6 -7.40 -3.67 -16.75
N SER A 7 -6.91 -3.87 -17.98
CA SER A 7 -7.11 -5.11 -18.74
C SER A 7 -6.23 -6.28 -18.28
N LYS A 8 -5.17 -6.04 -17.51
CA LYS A 8 -4.26 -7.09 -17.03
C LYS A 8 -4.78 -7.73 -15.75
N HIS A 9 -4.58 -9.03 -15.58
CA HIS A 9 -4.95 -9.72 -14.34
C HIS A 9 -4.19 -9.11 -13.14
N PRO A 10 -4.79 -9.00 -11.94
CA PRO A 10 -4.17 -8.47 -10.73
C PRO A 10 -2.75 -9.00 -10.43
N SER A 11 -2.52 -10.29 -10.66
CA SER A 11 -1.21 -10.95 -10.45
C SER A 11 -0.09 -10.42 -11.34
N GLU A 12 -0.41 -9.83 -12.50
CA GLU A 12 0.57 -9.31 -13.44
C GLU A 12 1.03 -7.87 -13.09
N ARG A 13 0.44 -7.29 -12.05
CA ARG A 13 0.69 -5.89 -11.64
C ARG A 13 1.65 -5.77 -10.45
N LEU A 14 2.05 -6.90 -9.84
CA LEU A 14 2.94 -6.94 -8.68
C LEU A 14 4.20 -7.74 -8.98
N GLN A 15 5.29 -7.39 -8.28
CA GLN A 15 6.53 -8.15 -8.35
C GLN A 15 6.35 -9.51 -7.66
N SER A 16 6.93 -10.57 -8.21
CA SER A 16 6.80 -11.94 -7.69
C SER A 16 7.28 -12.07 -6.24
N ASN A 17 8.38 -11.41 -5.88
CA ASN A 17 8.91 -11.39 -4.52
C ASN A 17 7.94 -10.73 -3.52
N TRP A 18 7.17 -9.72 -3.93
CA TRP A 18 6.14 -9.14 -3.07
C TRP A 18 5.01 -10.14 -2.80
N ILE A 19 4.52 -10.79 -3.86
CA ILE A 19 3.46 -11.81 -3.77
C ILE A 19 3.91 -12.96 -2.84
N GLU A 20 5.13 -13.46 -3.04
CA GLU A 20 5.72 -14.53 -2.24
C GLU A 20 5.84 -14.12 -0.77
N THR A 21 6.37 -12.93 -0.50
CA THR A 21 6.53 -12.41 0.87
C THR A 21 5.20 -12.30 1.59
N ILE A 22 4.18 -11.76 0.94
CA ILE A 22 2.85 -11.61 1.54
C ILE A 22 2.22 -12.98 1.79
N ARG A 23 2.22 -13.87 0.79
CA ARG A 23 1.58 -15.19 0.88
C ARG A 23 2.24 -16.12 1.88
N LYS A 24 3.55 -16.02 2.06
CA LYS A 24 4.31 -16.84 3.01
C LYS A 24 3.76 -16.74 4.43
N ASP A 25 3.32 -15.55 4.84
CA ASP A 25 2.96 -15.27 6.22
C ASP A 25 1.43 -15.14 6.46
N VAL A 26 0.59 -15.46 5.47
CA VAL A 26 -0.89 -15.34 5.59
C VAL A 26 -1.45 -16.16 6.76
N PHE A 27 -0.99 -17.40 6.95
CA PHE A 27 -1.45 -18.24 8.06
C PHE A 27 -1.04 -17.68 9.43
N LEU A 28 0.18 -17.14 9.53
CA LEU A 28 0.66 -16.49 10.74
C LEU A 28 -0.19 -15.25 11.04
N ALA A 29 -0.44 -14.42 10.04
CA ALA A 29 -1.22 -13.20 10.18
C ALA A 29 -2.66 -13.48 10.65
N GLU A 30 -3.30 -14.52 10.09
CA GLU A 30 -4.64 -14.95 10.50
C GLU A 30 -4.65 -15.42 11.96
N THR A 31 -3.64 -16.22 12.36
CA THR A 31 -3.51 -16.74 13.73
C THR A 31 -3.28 -15.62 14.73
N GLU A 32 -2.42 -14.65 14.39
CA GLU A 32 -2.08 -13.51 15.24
C GLU A 32 -3.14 -12.38 15.21
N ARG A 33 -4.12 -12.46 14.29
CA ARG A 33 -5.17 -11.44 14.08
C ARG A 33 -4.60 -10.05 13.77
N ARG A 34 -3.46 -10.02 13.09
CA ARG A 34 -2.77 -8.82 12.59
C ARG A 34 -1.84 -9.22 11.45
N LEU A 35 -1.44 -8.28 10.60
CA LEU A 35 -0.36 -8.56 9.65
C LEU A 35 0.92 -8.94 10.39
N SER A 36 1.64 -9.89 9.81
CA SER A 36 2.97 -10.27 10.26
C SER A 36 3.96 -9.11 10.14
N ASP A 37 5.03 -9.15 10.92
CA ASP A 37 6.06 -8.11 10.87
C ASP A 37 6.73 -8.05 9.49
N THR A 38 6.89 -9.18 8.80
CA THR A 38 7.42 -9.24 7.43
C THR A 38 6.53 -8.49 6.44
N GLN A 39 5.21 -8.71 6.49
CA GLN A 39 4.23 -8.03 5.63
C GLN A 39 4.23 -6.52 5.89
N VAL A 40 4.23 -6.12 7.16
CA VAL A 40 4.28 -4.69 7.55
C VAL A 40 5.60 -4.06 7.09
N GLN A 41 6.73 -4.75 7.27
CA GLN A 41 8.04 -4.27 6.85
C GLN A 41 8.12 -4.07 5.34
N LEU A 42 7.55 -4.99 4.54
CA LEU A 42 7.44 -4.83 3.09
C LEU A 42 6.69 -3.53 2.73
N CYS A 43 5.54 -3.27 3.35
CA CYS A 43 4.76 -2.05 3.12
C CYS A 43 5.57 -0.78 3.45
N HIS A 44 6.40 -0.80 4.50
CA HIS A 44 7.26 0.33 4.83
C HIS A 44 8.42 0.51 3.86
N GLN A 45 9.10 -0.58 3.46
CA GLN A 45 10.22 -0.55 2.52
C GLN A 45 9.82 0.06 1.18
N GLU A 46 8.64 -0.31 0.68
CA GLU A 46 8.11 0.19 -0.58
C GLU A 46 7.31 1.50 -0.42
N LYS A 47 7.27 2.07 0.79
CA LYS A 47 6.52 3.30 1.15
C LYS A 47 5.03 3.24 0.80
N TRP A 48 4.44 2.05 0.80
CA TRP A 48 3.04 1.84 0.45
C TRP A 48 2.08 2.59 1.37
N PHE A 49 2.37 2.69 2.67
CA PHE A 49 1.57 3.50 3.59
C PHE A 49 1.65 5.01 3.35
N LEU A 50 2.60 5.47 2.52
CA LEU A 50 2.73 6.86 2.08
C LEU A 50 2.35 7.02 0.60
N ALA A 51 1.65 6.05 0.01
CA ALA A 51 1.32 6.05 -1.41
C ALA A 51 0.55 7.30 -1.84
N LEU A 52 -0.45 7.73 -1.05
CA LEU A 52 -1.24 8.95 -1.34
C LEU A 52 -0.73 10.21 -0.63
N ALA A 53 0.31 10.11 0.20
CA ALA A 53 0.86 11.27 0.88
C ALA A 53 1.57 12.20 -0.13
N PRO A 54 1.45 13.54 0.03
CA PRO A 54 2.15 14.49 -0.82
C PRO A 54 3.67 14.29 -0.83
N LYS A 55 4.31 14.50 -1.99
CA LYS A 55 5.77 14.38 -2.15
C LYS A 55 6.55 15.34 -1.24
N LYS A 56 6.00 16.52 -0.94
CA LYS A 56 6.61 17.48 -0.01
C LYS A 56 6.81 16.93 1.42
N TYR A 57 6.07 15.88 1.78
CA TYR A 57 6.21 15.15 3.04
C TYR A 57 6.82 13.75 2.84
N GLY A 58 7.57 13.53 1.75
CA GLY A 58 8.26 12.27 1.47
C GLY A 58 7.37 11.13 0.95
N GLY A 59 6.10 11.41 0.67
CA GLY A 59 5.15 10.46 0.07
C GLY A 59 5.35 10.23 -1.42
N LEU A 60 4.59 9.29 -1.97
CA LEU A 60 4.70 8.91 -3.38
C LEU A 60 3.75 9.72 -4.28
N GLU A 61 2.66 10.26 -3.70
CA GLU A 61 1.64 11.03 -4.40
C GLU A 61 1.09 10.28 -5.63
N TRP A 62 0.76 9.00 -5.44
CA TRP A 62 0.16 8.15 -6.45
C TRP A 62 -1.16 8.74 -6.96
N SER A 63 -1.41 8.56 -8.26
CA SER A 63 -2.68 8.93 -8.87
C SER A 63 -3.81 7.98 -8.45
N LEU A 64 -5.06 8.44 -8.56
CA LEU A 64 -6.22 7.60 -8.26
C LEU A 64 -6.27 6.29 -9.09
N PRO A 65 -6.00 6.28 -10.40
CA PRO A 65 -5.94 5.02 -11.15
C PRO A 65 -4.85 4.07 -10.64
N GLN A 66 -3.68 4.62 -10.25
CA GLN A 66 -2.56 3.83 -9.74
C GLN A 66 -2.87 3.19 -8.40
N ILE A 67 -3.44 3.94 -7.44
CA ILE A 67 -3.79 3.40 -6.12
C ILE A 67 -4.84 2.29 -6.27
N VAL A 68 -5.92 2.54 -7.01
CA VAL A 68 -7.01 1.56 -7.18
C VAL A 68 -6.52 0.27 -7.86
N ALA A 69 -5.69 0.40 -8.90
CA ALA A 69 -5.12 -0.77 -9.58
C ALA A 69 -4.21 -1.59 -8.65
N PHE A 70 -3.51 -0.92 -7.72
CA PHE A 70 -2.67 -1.56 -6.72
C PHE A 70 -3.49 -2.19 -5.58
N GLU A 71 -4.56 -1.53 -5.12
CA GLU A 71 -5.51 -2.08 -4.13
C GLU A 71 -6.16 -3.37 -4.62
N GLU A 72 -6.61 -3.40 -5.88
CA GLU A 72 -7.13 -4.62 -6.52
C GLU A 72 -6.06 -5.72 -6.54
N ALA A 73 -4.82 -5.35 -6.89
CA ALA A 73 -3.71 -6.28 -6.99
C ALA A 73 -3.32 -6.88 -5.63
N ILE A 74 -3.15 -6.05 -4.61
CA ILE A 74 -2.73 -6.49 -3.28
C ILE A 74 -3.85 -7.23 -2.55
N GLY A 75 -5.12 -6.83 -2.74
CA GLY A 75 -6.28 -7.56 -2.23
C GLY A 75 -6.45 -8.94 -2.86
N TRP A 76 -6.06 -9.12 -4.12
CA TRP A 76 -5.98 -10.45 -4.74
C TRP A 76 -4.87 -11.33 -4.13
N VAL A 77 -3.75 -10.75 -3.69
CA VAL A 77 -2.67 -11.49 -3.03
C VAL A 77 -3.12 -11.99 -1.66
N ASP A 78 -3.66 -11.08 -0.85
CA ASP A 78 -4.20 -11.32 0.48
C ASP A 78 -5.19 -10.20 0.86
N GLY A 79 -6.41 -10.56 1.25
CA GLY A 79 -7.46 -9.60 1.57
C GLY A 79 -7.13 -8.73 2.79
N SER A 80 -6.49 -9.31 3.82
CA SER A 80 -6.09 -8.57 5.03
C SER A 80 -5.03 -7.52 4.72
N THR A 81 -4.01 -7.89 3.95
CA THR A 81 -2.97 -6.96 3.50
C THR A 81 -3.55 -5.86 2.61
N GLY A 82 -4.45 -6.21 1.68
CA GLY A 82 -5.19 -5.26 0.86
C GLY A 82 -5.96 -4.23 1.69
N TRP A 83 -6.72 -4.70 2.68
CA TRP A 83 -7.50 -3.84 3.56
C TRP A 83 -6.64 -2.88 4.39
N VAL A 84 -5.57 -3.39 5.01
CA VAL A 84 -4.63 -2.55 5.79
C VAL A 84 -3.94 -1.52 4.89
N PHE A 85 -3.52 -1.92 3.70
CA PHE A 85 -2.93 -1.00 2.72
C PHE A 85 -3.90 0.14 2.38
N THR A 86 -5.15 -0.17 2.01
CA THR A 86 -6.16 0.84 1.65
C THR A 86 -6.40 1.83 2.79
N LEU A 87 -6.59 1.35 4.02
CA LEU A 87 -6.85 2.23 5.17
C LEU A 87 -5.64 3.10 5.51
N CYS A 88 -4.45 2.50 5.61
CA CYS A 88 -3.25 3.20 6.04
C CYS A 88 -2.73 4.16 4.97
N SER A 89 -2.74 3.77 3.69
CA SER A 89 -2.32 4.67 2.60
C SER A 89 -3.30 5.82 2.39
N GLY A 90 -4.61 5.57 2.56
CA GLY A 90 -5.67 6.57 2.48
C GLY A 90 -5.49 7.74 3.45
N ALA A 91 -5.00 7.48 4.67
CA ALA A 91 -4.75 8.52 5.66
C ALA A 91 -3.71 9.56 5.18
N GLY A 92 -2.75 9.15 4.36
CA GLY A 92 -1.74 10.03 3.76
C GLY A 92 -2.32 11.13 2.88
N TRP A 93 -3.46 10.87 2.24
CA TRP A 93 -4.13 11.83 1.35
C TRP A 93 -4.52 13.13 2.07
N PHE A 94 -4.88 13.04 3.36
CA PHE A 94 -5.24 14.21 4.16
C PHE A 94 -4.09 15.21 4.34
N GLY A 95 -2.83 14.78 4.22
CA GLY A 95 -1.67 15.68 4.31
C GLY A 95 -1.74 16.85 3.32
N GLY A 96 -2.38 16.68 2.17
CA GLY A 96 -2.60 17.75 1.18
C GLY A 96 -3.60 18.83 1.61
N PHE A 97 -4.44 18.55 2.61
CA PHE A 97 -5.53 19.41 3.04
C PHE A 97 -5.33 19.98 4.47
N LEU A 98 -4.35 19.47 5.19
CA LEU A 98 -3.98 19.96 6.52
C LEU A 98 -3.15 21.25 6.45
N ASN A 99 -3.11 22.00 7.56
CA ASN A 99 -2.15 23.08 7.71
C ASN A 99 -0.73 22.55 7.51
N GLU A 100 0.09 23.24 6.70
CA GLU A 100 1.40 22.72 6.28
C GLU A 100 2.34 22.45 7.45
N ASN A 101 2.41 23.35 8.43
CA ASN A 101 3.25 23.19 9.61
C ASN A 101 2.81 22.03 10.50
N PHE A 102 1.52 21.69 10.47
CA PHE A 102 1.00 20.54 11.18
C PHE A 102 1.25 19.25 10.41
N ALA A 103 0.98 19.22 9.10
CA ALA A 103 1.21 18.08 8.23
C ALA A 103 2.66 17.61 8.26
N GLN A 104 3.63 18.53 8.20
CA GLN A 104 5.07 18.25 8.28
C GLN A 104 5.52 17.54 9.58
N LYS A 105 4.71 17.61 10.65
CA LYS A 105 5.01 16.94 11.92
C LYS A 105 4.48 15.50 11.97
N ILE A 106 3.52 15.18 11.11
CA ILE A 106 2.83 13.89 11.08
C ILE A 106 3.40 12.98 9.98
N PHE A 107 3.70 13.55 8.82
CA PHE A 107 4.23 12.88 7.63
C PHE A 107 5.69 13.28 7.39
#